data_AF-A0A0E0B974-F1
#
_entry.id   AF-A0A0E0B974-F1
#
_cell.length_a   1.000
_cell.length_b   1.000
_cell.length_c   1.000
_cell.angle_alpha   90.00
_cell.angle_beta   90.00
_cell.angle_gamma   90.00
#
_symmetry.space_group_name_H-M   'P 1'
#
loop_
_entity.id
_entity.type
_entity.pdbx_description
1 polymer ?
#
loop_
_entity_poly.entity_id
_entity_poly.type
_entity_poly.pdbx_seq_one_letter_code
_entity_poly.pdbx_strand_id
1 'polypeptide(L)' 'MERTGTLLFLMLIVLLGNSSIHAEEHCNSYDFAKLVCVKPLCYLNCKIFFRKHLRSYSCEGTWPQRKCVCYACNDN' A
#
# COMPACT_ATOMS: atom_id res chain seq x y z
N MET A 1 50.49 -7.28 -8.18
CA MET A 1 49.34 -7.61 -9.06
C MET A 1 48.08 -7.44 -8.20
N GLU A 2 47.66 -6.19 -7.97
CA GLU A 2 46.66 -5.84 -6.93
C GLU A 2 45.68 -4.79 -7.44
N ARG A 3 44.96 -5.09 -8.53
CA ARG A 3 43.96 -4.18 -9.12
C ARG A 3 42.55 -4.75 -9.19
N THR A 4 42.36 -6.01 -8.84
CA THR A 4 41.08 -6.71 -9.03
C THR A 4 40.20 -6.72 -7.77
N GLY A 5 40.78 -6.57 -6.57
CA GLY A 5 40.04 -6.63 -5.30
C GLY A 5 39.15 -5.41 -5.02
N THR A 6 39.58 -4.23 -5.46
CA THR A 6 38.91 -2.96 -5.13
C THR A 6 37.60 -2.77 -5.90
N LEU A 7 37.48 -3.33 -7.11
CA LEU A 7 36.27 -3.24 -7.94
C LEU A 7 35.13 -4.12 -7.42
N LEU A 8 35.45 -5.31 -6.90
CA LEU A 8 34.45 -6.20 -6.29
C LEU A 8 33.83 -5.59 -5.03
N PHE A 9 34.62 -4.88 -4.23
CA PHE A 9 34.17 -4.23 -3.01
C PHE A 9 33.18 -3.08 -3.28
N LEU A 10 33.42 -2.30 -4.34
CA LEU A 10 32.53 -1.22 -4.76
C LEU A 10 31.18 -1.73 -5.27
N MET A 11 31.13 -2.86 -5.98
CA MET A 11 29.86 -3.46 -6.41
C MET A 11 28.99 -3.93 -5.24
N LEU A 12 29.59 -4.47 -4.18
CA LEU A 12 28.86 -4.89 -2.98
C LEU A 12 28.19 -3.71 -2.26
N ILE A 13 28.84 -2.55 -2.20
CA ILE A 13 28.30 -1.36 -1.53
C ILE A 13 27.12 -0.77 -2.32
N VAL A 14 27.14 -0.80 -3.65
CA VAL A 14 26.01 -0.35 -4.49
C VAL A 14 24.81 -1.30 -4.37
N LEU A 15 25.05 -2.61 -4.24
CA LEU A 15 23.99 -3.59 -4.00
C LEU A 15 23.34 -3.45 -2.61
N LEU A 16 24.12 -3.12 -1.57
CA LEU A 16 23.62 -2.92 -0.21
C LEU A 16 22.95 -1.54 -0.01
N GLY A 17 23.37 -0.51 -0.75
CA GLY A 17 22.80 0.85 -0.66
C GLY A 17 21.46 1.02 -1.37
N ASN A 18 21.05 0.08 -2.23
CA ASN A 18 19.78 0.12 -2.96
C ASN A 18 18.66 -0.71 -2.32
N SER A 19 18.97 -1.40 -1.23
CA SER A 19 17.98 -2.03 -0.34
C SER A 19 17.27 -0.92 0.42
N SER A 20 16.38 -0.24 -0.31
CA SER A 20 15.37 0.66 0.23
C SER A 20 14.78 -0.03 1.45
N ILE A 21 15.11 0.46 2.64
CA ILE A 21 14.39 0.12 3.86
C ILE A 21 13.04 0.83 3.72
N HIS A 22 12.21 0.30 2.82
CA HIS A 22 10.79 0.54 2.86
C HIS A 22 10.37 -0.26 4.07
N ALA A 23 10.13 0.42 5.20
CA ALA A 23 9.33 -0.16 6.26
C ALA A 23 8.11 -0.75 5.56
N GLU A 24 7.93 -2.07 5.65
CA GLU A 24 6.80 -2.76 5.05
C GLU A 24 5.54 -2.19 5.70
N GLU A 25 5.01 -1.10 5.14
CA GLU A 25 3.76 -0.51 5.55
C GLU A 25 2.72 -1.59 5.21
N HIS A 26 2.27 -2.33 6.23
CA HIS A 26 1.32 -3.43 6.07
C HIS A 26 -0.02 -2.85 5.64
N CYS A 27 -0.15 -2.58 4.34
CA CYS A 27 -1.32 -2.01 3.73
C CYS A 27 -2.18 -3.09 3.09
N ASN A 28 -3.47 -3.07 3.41
CA ASN A 28 -4.44 -4.03 2.90
C ASN A 28 -5.67 -3.32 2.35
N SER A 29 -6.28 -3.95 1.34
CA SER A 29 -7.56 -3.55 0.76
C SER A 29 -8.70 -4.32 1.41
N TYR A 30 -9.77 -3.60 1.77
CA TYR A 30 -10.94 -4.15 2.45
C TYR A 30 -12.23 -3.81 1.68
N ASP A 31 -12.99 -4.83 1.31
CA ASP A 31 -14.22 -4.70 0.55
C ASP A 31 -15.45 -4.60 1.47
N PHE A 32 -16.24 -3.53 1.31
CA PHE A 32 -17.50 -3.29 2.03
C PHE A 32 -18.67 -3.15 1.05
N ALA A 33 -19.79 -3.82 1.36
CA ALA A 33 -21.07 -3.83 0.63
C ALA A 33 -21.01 -4.26 -0.86
N LYS A 34 -22.00 -5.05 -1.31
CA LYS A 34 -22.08 -5.54 -2.70
C LYS A 34 -23.21 -4.90 -3.53
N LEU A 35 -23.95 -3.98 -2.94
CA LEU A 35 -25.13 -3.37 -3.55
C LEU A 35 -25.02 -1.85 -3.40
N VAL A 36 -24.77 -1.18 -4.53
CA VAL A 36 -24.71 0.28 -4.66
C VAL A 36 -23.61 0.96 -3.82
N CYS A 37 -22.44 1.17 -4.43
CA CYS A 37 -21.40 2.02 -3.83
C CYS A 37 -21.65 3.51 -4.13
N VAL A 38 -21.90 4.27 -3.07
CA VAL A 38 -21.98 5.74 -3.10
C VAL A 38 -20.70 6.28 -2.44
N LYS A 39 -19.86 7.00 -3.20
CA LYS A 39 -18.54 7.50 -2.75
C LYS A 39 -18.54 8.14 -1.35
N PRO A 40 -19.43 9.10 -1.00
CA PRO A 40 -19.43 9.70 0.33
C PRO A 40 -19.78 8.71 1.45
N LEU A 41 -20.68 7.75 1.20
CA LEU A 41 -20.98 6.68 2.17
C LEU A 41 -19.81 5.72 2.33
N CYS A 42 -19.14 5.39 1.24
CA CYS A 42 -17.92 4.57 1.24
C CYS A 42 -16.81 5.24 2.06
N TYR A 43 -16.54 6.53 1.82
CA TYR A 43 -15.58 7.32 2.60
C TYR A 43 -15.89 7.30 4.10
N LEU A 44 -17.15 7.58 4.47
CA LEU A 44 -17.59 7.57 5.87
C LEU A 44 -17.35 6.21 6.52
N ASN A 45 -17.74 5.12 5.87
CA ASN A 45 -17.50 3.77 6.38
C ASN A 45 -16.01 3.47 6.56
N CYS A 46 -15.20 3.70 5.53
CA CYS A 46 -13.75 3.49 5.59
C CYS A 46 -13.11 4.33 6.71
N LYS A 47 -13.54 5.59 6.88
CA LYS A 47 -13.00 6.49 7.90
C LYS A 47 -13.43 6.12 9.31
N ILE A 48 -14.66 5.63 9.50
CA ILE A 48 -15.12 5.14 10.80
C ILE A 48 -14.33 3.91 11.22
N PHE A 49 -14.09 2.98 10.29
CA PHE A 49 -13.44 1.70 10.57
C PHE A 49 -11.92 1.82 10.75
N PHE A 50 -11.22 2.50 9.83
CA PHE A 50 -9.76 2.59 9.83
C PHE A 50 -9.23 3.89 10.44
N ARG A 51 -10.07 4.91 10.63
CA ARG A 51 -9.70 6.20 11.25
C ARG A 51 -8.48 6.84 10.56
N LYS A 52 -7.36 6.97 11.28
CA LYS A 52 -6.10 7.54 10.81
C LYS A 52 -5.32 6.61 9.87
N HIS A 53 -5.65 5.33 9.86
CA HIS A 53 -5.01 4.30 9.04
C HIS A 53 -5.57 4.24 7.62
N LEU A 54 -6.66 4.97 7.35
CA LEU A 54 -7.22 5.05 6.01
C LEU A 54 -6.30 5.86 5.09
N ARG A 55 -5.89 5.24 3.98
CA ARG A 55 -5.02 5.88 2.98
C ARG A 55 -5.78 6.31 1.74
N SER A 56 -6.67 5.46 1.25
CA SER A 56 -7.54 5.80 0.13
C SER A 56 -8.82 4.95 0.15
N TYR A 57 -9.78 5.33 -0.68
CA TYR A 57 -11.03 4.59 -0.86
C TYR A 57 -11.50 4.69 -2.31
N SER A 58 -12.16 3.65 -2.80
CA SER A 58 -12.69 3.59 -4.17
C SER A 58 -14.06 2.91 -4.18
N CYS A 59 -14.84 3.19 -5.23
CA CYS A 59 -16.00 2.39 -5.57
C CYS A 59 -15.64 1.59 -6.82
N GLU A 60 -15.52 0.28 -6.68
CA GLU A 60 -15.09 -0.63 -7.75
C GLU A 60 -16.23 -1.53 -8.23
N GLY A 61 -16.08 -2.06 -9.45
CA GLY A 61 -17.08 -2.92 -10.08
C GLY A 61 -18.05 -2.19 -11.02
N THR A 62 -18.94 -2.96 -11.61
CA THR A 62 -19.89 -2.50 -12.62
C THR A 62 -21.25 -2.23 -11.98
N TRP A 63 -21.93 -1.17 -12.41
CA TRP A 63 -23.28 -0.89 -11.94
C TRP A 63 -24.23 -2.05 -12.28
N PRO A 64 -25.12 -2.51 -11.37
CA PRO A 64 -25.39 -1.98 -10.02
C PRO A 64 -24.53 -2.60 -8.90
N GLN A 65 -23.72 -3.61 -9.20
CA GLN A 65 -22.86 -4.34 -8.26
C GLN A 65 -21.52 -3.63 -8.01
N ARG A 66 -21.59 -2.37 -7.57
CA ARG A 66 -20.40 -1.66 -7.12
C ARG A 66 -20.13 -1.94 -5.65
N LYS A 67 -18.87 -2.23 -5.32
CA LYS A 67 -18.37 -2.41 -3.96
C LYS A 67 -17.57 -1.19 -3.50
N CYS A 68 -17.60 -0.92 -2.20
CA CYS A 68 -16.70 0.04 -1.59
C CYS A 68 -15.39 -0.67 -1.23
N VAL A 69 -14.25 -0.11 -1.60
CA VAL A 69 -12.93 -0.64 -1.24
C VAL A 69 -12.20 0.41 -0.41
N CYS A 70 -11.73 0.03 0.76
CA CYS A 70 -10.90 0.86 1.64
C CYS A 70 -9.46 0.35 1.59
N TYR A 71 -8.51 1.22 1.29
CA TYR A 71 -7.08 0.91 1.39
C TYR A 71 -6.55 1.50 2.69
N ALA A 72 -6.12 0.65 3.61
CA ALA A 72 -5.67 1.05 4.93
C ALA A 72 -4.36 0.38 5.31
N CYS A 73 -3.52 1.12 6.03
CA CYS A 73 -2.17 0.71 6.40
C CYS A 73 -2.02 0.66 7.91
N ASN A 74 -1.49 -0.47 8.41
CA ASN A 74 -1.20 -0.59 9.83
C ASN A 74 0.12 0.13 10.12
N ASP A 75 0.03 1.32 10.71
CA ASP A 75 1.15 1.96 11.40
C ASP A 75 1.36 1.16 12.70
N ASN A 76 2.26 0.16 12.67
CA ASN A 76 2.79 -0.44 13.89
C ASN A 76 3.66 0.59 14.63
#